data_AF-A0A8B0SFP2-F1
#
_entry.id   AF-A0A8B0SFP2-F1
#
_cell.length_a   1.000
_cell.length_b   1.000
_cell.length_c   1.000
_cell.angle_alpha   90.00
_cell.angle_beta   90.00
_cell.angle_gamma   90.00
#
_symmetry.space_group_name_H-M   'P 1'
#
loop_
_entity.id
_entity.type
_entity.pdbx_description
1 polymer ?
#
loop_
_entity_poly.entity_id
_entity_poly.type
_entity_poly.pdbx_seq_one_letter_code
_entity_poly.pdbx_strand_id
1 'polypeptide(L)'
;MVELMLTIAVAAVLIAVAAPSFTSLRFSQSLTTQANEMLWVINFVRSEAIRRNRPVTLCRSSSEASTACVTANGVWRYWIVLANGSVIRRGVIPEKNGLSQSSTLTADSLVIGADGLTRTNNTLVNNQYLEIIAPISAVEKNARRVVLGAGSRINIQKLSLQQ
;
A
#
# COMPACT_ATOMS: atom_id res chain seq x y z
N MET A 1 -22.66 -48.57 -1.99
CA MET A 1 -21.95 -47.94 -3.13
C MET A 1 -22.61 -46.65 -3.61
N VAL A 2 -23.96 -46.56 -3.67
CA VAL A 2 -24.67 -45.32 -4.04
C VAL A 2 -24.47 -44.18 -3.04
N GLU A 3 -24.35 -44.50 -1.75
CA GLU A 3 -24.19 -43.53 -0.67
C GLU A 3 -22.90 -42.70 -0.79
N LEU A 4 -21.80 -43.33 -1.18
CA LEU A 4 -20.51 -42.64 -1.37
C LEU A 4 -20.51 -41.77 -2.64
N MET A 5 -21.31 -42.12 -3.64
CA MET A 5 -21.51 -41.28 -4.83
C MET A 5 -22.34 -40.04 -4.51
N LEU A 6 -23.37 -40.16 -3.67
CA LEU A 6 -24.20 -39.03 -3.24
C LEU A 6 -23.40 -38.05 -2.38
N THR A 7 -22.58 -38.54 -1.44
CA THR A 7 -21.76 -37.66 -0.59
C THR A 7 -20.72 -36.90 -1.39
N ILE A 8 -20.05 -37.55 -2.36
CA ILE A 8 -19.11 -36.87 -3.27
C ILE A 8 -19.84 -35.85 -4.14
N ALA A 9 -21.03 -36.17 -4.66
CA ALA A 9 -21.82 -35.25 -5.48
C ALA A 9 -22.22 -33.98 -4.70
N VAL A 10 -22.71 -34.14 -3.47
CA VAL A 10 -23.07 -32.98 -2.61
C VAL A 10 -21.82 -32.19 -2.22
N ALA A 11 -20.72 -32.87 -1.86
CA ALA A 11 -19.46 -32.19 -1.52
C ALA A 11 -18.90 -31.37 -2.69
N ALA A 12 -18.99 -31.88 -3.92
CA ALA A 12 -18.55 -31.16 -5.12
C ALA A 12 -19.35 -29.87 -5.36
N VAL A 13 -20.68 -29.92 -5.18
CA VAL A 13 -21.55 -28.72 -5.29
C VAL A 13 -21.21 -27.69 -4.22
N LEU A 14 -20.98 -28.13 -2.97
CA LEU A 14 -20.60 -27.23 -1.88
C LEU A 14 -19.25 -26.56 -2.13
N ILE A 15 -18.24 -27.30 -2.62
CA ILE A 15 -16.92 -26.74 -2.97
C ILE A 15 -17.05 -25.74 -4.13
N ALA A 16 -17.85 -26.05 -5.14
CA ALA A 16 -18.05 -25.17 -6.30
C ALA A 16 -18.63 -23.80 -5.91
N VAL A 17 -19.54 -23.76 -4.92
CA VAL A 17 -20.11 -22.49 -4.42
C VAL A 17 -19.17 -21.79 -3.44
N ALA A 18 -18.40 -22.51 -2.62
CA ALA A 18 -17.54 -21.92 -1.60
C ALA A 18 -16.20 -21.36 -2.17
N ALA A 19 -15.63 -22.01 -3.19
CA ALA A 19 -14.35 -21.64 -3.79
C ALA A 19 -14.23 -20.17 -4.22
N PRO A 20 -15.21 -19.55 -4.93
CA PRO A 20 -15.10 -18.16 -5.37
C PRO A 20 -14.99 -17.17 -4.19
N SER A 21 -15.70 -17.40 -3.08
CA SER A 21 -15.69 -16.51 -1.90
C SER A 21 -14.32 -16.45 -1.21
N PHE A 22 -13.52 -17.53 -1.27
CA PHE A 22 -12.17 -17.51 -0.69
C PHE A 22 -11.19 -16.64 -1.48
N THR A 23 -11.40 -16.47 -2.79
CA THR A 23 -10.50 -15.65 -3.61
C THR A 23 -10.63 -14.17 -3.29
N SER A 24 -11.85 -13.64 -3.19
CA SER A 24 -12.12 -12.24 -2.84
C SER A 24 -11.62 -11.89 -1.44
N LEU A 25 -11.77 -12.81 -0.47
CA LEU A 25 -11.23 -12.64 0.88
C LEU A 25 -9.70 -12.52 0.86
N ARG A 26 -8.99 -13.38 0.12
CA ARG A 26 -7.51 -13.31 0.03
C ARG A 26 -7.01 -11.97 -0.52
N PHE A 27 -7.67 -11.43 -1.54
CA PHE A 27 -7.32 -10.10 -2.07
C PHE A 27 -7.58 -8.99 -1.06
N SER A 28 -8.74 -8.98 -0.41
CA SER A 28 -9.09 -7.95 0.59
C SER A 28 -8.11 -7.92 1.77
N GLN A 29 -7.69 -9.08 2.26
CA GLN A 29 -6.69 -9.18 3.32
C GLN A 29 -5.34 -8.64 2.85
N SER A 30 -4.90 -9.02 1.64
CA SER A 30 -3.60 -8.57 1.09
C SER A 30 -3.56 -7.05 0.88
N LEU A 31 -4.64 -6.47 0.34
CA LEU A 31 -4.79 -5.02 0.18
C LEU A 31 -4.70 -4.29 1.53
N THR A 32 -5.37 -4.81 2.54
CA THR A 32 -5.41 -4.21 3.89
C THR A 32 -4.04 -4.28 4.55
N THR A 33 -3.33 -5.42 4.44
CA THR A 33 -1.97 -5.57 4.96
C THR A 33 -1.00 -4.58 4.32
N GLN A 34 -1.01 -4.43 2.99
CA GLN A 34 -0.12 -3.47 2.32
C GLN A 34 -0.44 -2.01 2.66
N ALA A 35 -1.73 -1.65 2.75
CA ALA A 35 -2.14 -0.32 3.20
C ALA A 35 -1.67 -0.02 4.63
N ASN A 36 -1.76 -1.01 5.53
CA ASN A 36 -1.29 -0.89 6.91
C ASN A 36 0.23 -0.80 6.99
N GLU A 37 0.97 -1.52 6.13
CA GLU A 37 2.42 -1.40 6.04
C GLU A 37 2.81 0.03 5.64
N MET A 38 2.17 0.60 4.62
CA MET A 38 2.44 1.97 4.20
C MET A 38 2.09 2.98 5.30
N LEU A 39 0.95 2.81 5.97
CA LEU A 39 0.57 3.62 7.14
C LEU A 39 1.63 3.54 8.25
N TRP A 40 2.14 2.34 8.53
CA TRP A 40 3.20 2.12 9.52
C TRP A 40 4.48 2.87 9.13
N VAL A 41 4.91 2.80 7.86
CA VAL A 41 6.11 3.51 7.38
C VAL A 41 5.95 5.02 7.50
N ILE A 42 4.80 5.58 7.12
CA ILE A 42 4.55 7.02 7.22
C ILE A 42 4.57 7.47 8.69
N ASN A 43 3.99 6.68 9.60
CA ASN A 43 4.08 6.96 11.04
C ASN A 43 5.51 6.86 11.56
N PHE A 44 6.30 5.90 11.09
CA PHE A 44 7.72 5.80 11.41
C PHE A 44 8.49 7.06 10.97
N VAL A 45 8.27 7.52 9.73
CA VAL A 45 8.88 8.75 9.20
C VAL A 45 8.52 9.96 10.06
N ARG A 46 7.25 10.07 10.49
CA ARG A 46 6.80 11.15 11.38
C ARG A 46 7.52 11.11 12.73
N SER A 47 7.54 9.95 13.37
CA SER A 47 8.20 9.78 14.67
C SER A 47 9.70 10.07 14.58
N GLU A 48 10.37 9.64 13.50
CA GLU A 48 11.79 9.95 13.28
C GLU A 48 12.03 11.42 13.00
N ALA A 49 11.15 12.11 12.26
CA ALA A 49 11.28 13.55 12.02
C ALA A 49 11.17 14.37 13.30
N ILE A 50 10.18 14.05 14.14
CA ILE A 50 9.98 14.68 15.45
C ILE A 50 11.15 14.36 16.39
N ARG A 51 11.53 13.09 16.51
CA ARG A 51 12.63 12.64 17.37
C ARG A 51 13.97 13.27 17.01
N ARG A 52 14.25 13.43 15.72
CA ARG A 52 15.49 14.03 15.22
C ARG A 52 15.44 15.56 15.16
N ASN A 53 14.27 16.15 15.39
CA ASN A 53 13.99 17.56 15.14
C ASN A 53 14.47 18.03 13.76
N ARG A 54 14.30 17.17 12.74
CA ARG A 54 14.78 17.40 11.37
C ARG A 54 13.84 16.73 10.36
N PRO A 55 13.75 17.26 9.12
CA PRO A 55 12.95 16.62 8.08
C PRO A 55 13.44 15.20 7.74
N VAL A 56 12.50 14.30 7.55
CA VAL A 56 12.74 12.91 7.10
C VAL A 56 11.90 12.67 5.85
N THR A 57 12.52 12.07 4.84
CA THR A 57 11.93 11.82 3.53
C THR A 57 11.55 10.35 3.39
N LEU A 58 10.35 10.08 2.93
CA LEU A 58 9.94 8.78 2.41
C LEU A 58 9.77 8.91 0.91
N CYS A 59 10.41 8.02 0.16
CA CYS A 59 10.30 8.03 -1.29
C CYS A 59 10.39 6.63 -1.88
N ARG A 60 9.87 6.52 -3.11
CA ARG A 60 10.05 5.34 -3.94
C ARG A 60 11.51 5.17 -4.34
N SER A 61 11.96 3.92 -4.39
CA SER A 61 13.28 3.51 -4.84
C SER A 61 13.17 2.67 -6.12
N SER A 62 14.20 2.66 -6.95
CA SER A 62 14.28 1.84 -8.17
C SER A 62 14.55 0.37 -7.87
N SER A 63 15.20 0.08 -6.75
CA SER A 63 15.59 -1.28 -6.36
C SER A 63 15.70 -1.42 -4.84
N GLU A 64 15.83 -2.67 -4.39
CA GLU A 64 16.02 -3.01 -2.98
C GLU A 64 17.33 -2.48 -2.40
N ALA A 65 18.37 -2.33 -3.21
CA ALA A 65 19.69 -1.86 -2.77
C ALA A 65 19.90 -0.35 -2.96
N SER A 66 19.07 0.31 -3.79
CA SER A 66 19.24 1.74 -4.08
C SER A 66 19.14 2.60 -2.80
N THR A 67 19.95 3.64 -2.75
CA THR A 67 20.03 4.63 -1.67
C THR A 67 19.44 5.98 -2.06
N ALA A 68 18.95 6.11 -3.30
CA ALA A 68 18.40 7.35 -3.83
C ALA A 68 16.90 7.20 -4.12
N CYS A 69 16.19 8.32 -3.97
CA CYS A 69 14.81 8.45 -4.43
C CYS A 69 14.75 8.43 -5.96
N VAL A 70 13.73 7.78 -6.51
CA VAL A 70 13.38 7.93 -7.93
C VAL A 70 12.30 8.99 -8.05
N THR A 71 12.49 9.95 -8.94
CA THR A 71 11.56 11.06 -9.14
C THR A 71 10.52 10.79 -10.24
N ALA A 72 10.78 9.82 -11.11
CA ALA A 72 9.80 9.36 -12.09
C ALA A 72 8.68 8.58 -11.38
N ASN A 73 7.43 8.86 -11.72
CA ASN A 73 6.29 8.12 -11.20
C ASN A 73 6.40 6.64 -11.58
N GLY A 74 6.08 5.74 -10.65
CA GLY A 74 6.11 4.31 -10.92
C GLY A 74 5.53 3.45 -9.80
N VAL A 75 5.76 2.14 -9.92
CA VAL A 75 5.25 1.18 -8.94
C VAL A 75 6.02 1.27 -7.63
N TRP A 76 5.31 1.43 -6.52
CA TRP A 76 5.86 1.51 -5.16
C TRP A 76 6.31 0.15 -4.61
N ARG A 77 7.09 -0.59 -5.39
CA ARG A 77 7.63 -1.89 -4.97
C ARG A 77 8.72 -1.74 -3.90
N TYR A 78 9.60 -0.75 -4.08
CA TYR A 78 10.68 -0.46 -3.15
C TYR A 78 10.50 0.94 -2.60
N TRP A 79 10.69 1.10 -1.29
CA TRP A 79 10.67 2.38 -0.63
C TRP A 79 11.85 2.51 0.33
N ILE A 80 12.31 3.75 0.49
CA ILE A 80 13.38 4.08 1.43
C ILE A 80 12.96 5.30 2.26
N VAL A 81 13.47 5.34 3.49
CA VAL A 81 13.36 6.47 4.40
C VAL A 81 14.75 7.07 4.56
N LEU A 82 14.86 8.35 4.26
CA LEU A 82 16.10 9.12 4.30
C LEU A 82 16.04 10.15 5.42
N ALA A 83 17.08 10.20 6.25
CA ALA A 83 17.32 11.30 7.17
C ALA A 83 18.68 11.91 6.84
N ASN A 84 18.70 13.22 6.56
CA ASN A 84 19.93 13.93 6.18
C ASN A 84 20.70 13.27 5.02
N GLY A 85 19.98 12.78 4.00
CA GLY A 85 20.57 12.12 2.83
C GLY A 85 21.04 10.68 3.04
N SER A 86 20.96 10.13 4.26
CA SER A 86 21.31 8.73 4.55
C SER A 86 20.07 7.87 4.73
N VAL A 87 20.11 6.64 4.21
CA VAL A 87 19.01 5.68 4.36
C VAL A 87 18.98 5.18 5.80
N ILE A 88 17.89 5.46 6.51
CA ILE A 88 17.65 4.97 7.88
C ILE A 88 16.70 3.78 7.92
N ARG A 89 15.90 3.58 6.87
CA ARG A 89 15.03 2.40 6.72
C ARG A 89 14.74 2.14 5.24
N ARG A 90 14.48 0.89 4.90
CA ARG A 90 14.00 0.47 3.60
C ARG A 90 12.98 -0.65 3.74
N GLY A 91 12.22 -0.89 2.69
CA GLY A 91 11.35 -2.06 2.61
C GLY A 91 10.89 -2.36 1.20
N VAL A 92 10.20 -3.49 1.09
CA VAL A 92 9.69 -4.04 -0.15
C VAL A 92 8.22 -4.32 0.05
N ILE A 93 7.37 -3.76 -0.81
CA ILE A 93 5.96 -4.15 -0.87
C ILE A 93 5.89 -5.34 -1.83
N PRO A 94 5.57 -6.55 -1.35
CA PRO A 94 5.58 -7.74 -2.20
C PRO A 94 4.45 -7.67 -3.23
N GLU A 95 4.74 -8.06 -4.47
CA GLU A 95 3.76 -8.23 -5.56
C GLU A 95 2.90 -9.50 -5.37
N LYS A 96 2.62 -9.88 -4.12
CA LYS A 96 1.76 -11.02 -3.81
C LYS A 96 0.40 -10.79 -4.46
N ASN A 97 -0.10 -11.82 -5.13
CA ASN A 97 -1.41 -11.84 -5.78
C ASN A 97 -1.58 -10.79 -6.89
N GLY A 98 -0.50 -10.28 -7.51
CA GLY A 98 -0.60 -9.35 -8.65
C GLY A 98 -1.15 -7.97 -8.30
N LEU A 99 -1.05 -7.56 -7.03
CA LEU A 99 -1.41 -6.20 -6.59
C LEU A 99 -0.44 -5.18 -7.19
N SER A 100 -0.96 -4.04 -7.63
CA SER A 100 -0.16 -2.90 -8.10
C SER A 100 -0.31 -1.71 -7.17
N GLN A 101 0.75 -0.91 -7.04
CA GLN A 101 0.79 0.27 -6.18
C GLN A 101 1.15 1.51 -6.99
N SER A 102 0.48 2.62 -6.72
CA SER A 102 0.74 3.93 -7.34
C SER A 102 0.58 5.05 -6.31
N SER A 103 1.00 6.26 -6.66
CA SER A 103 0.74 7.44 -5.82
C SER A 103 0.39 8.66 -6.64
N THR A 104 -0.25 9.63 -6.01
CA THR A 104 -0.44 10.99 -6.54
C THR A 104 0.57 11.98 -5.99
N LEU A 105 1.58 11.51 -5.26
CA LEU A 105 2.61 12.35 -4.67
C LEU A 105 3.51 12.91 -5.77
N THR A 106 3.97 14.14 -5.62
CA THR A 106 4.92 14.71 -6.56
C THR A 106 6.27 14.01 -6.41
N ALA A 107 6.79 13.49 -7.52
CA ALA A 107 8.03 12.72 -7.57
C ALA A 107 8.05 11.48 -6.67
N ASP A 108 6.88 10.85 -6.44
CA ASP A 108 6.72 9.68 -5.56
C ASP A 108 7.44 9.84 -4.20
N SER A 109 7.35 11.05 -3.63
CA SER A 109 8.03 11.38 -2.39
C SER A 109 7.18 12.26 -1.48
N LEU A 110 7.38 12.06 -0.18
CA LEU A 110 6.88 12.92 0.87
C LEU A 110 7.99 13.20 1.87
N VAL A 111 7.94 14.39 2.46
CA VAL A 111 8.84 14.84 3.51
C VAL A 111 7.99 15.20 4.72
N ILE A 112 8.33 14.66 5.88
CA ILE A 112 7.71 15.07 7.14
C ILE A 112 8.71 15.93 7.90
N GLY A 113 8.29 17.15 8.25
CA GLY A 113 9.09 18.07 9.05
C GLY A 113 9.06 17.72 10.54
N ALA A 114 9.90 18.40 11.32
CA ALA A 114 9.88 18.29 12.79
C ALA A 114 8.54 18.75 13.40
N ASP A 115 7.78 19.55 12.66
CA ASP A 115 6.41 19.97 12.96
C ASP A 115 5.37 18.84 12.75
N GLY A 116 5.78 17.66 12.28
CA GLY A 116 4.88 16.55 11.95
C GLY A 116 4.06 16.80 10.68
N LEU A 117 4.31 17.90 9.97
CA LEU A 117 3.60 18.26 8.75
C LEU A 117 4.22 17.59 7.53
N THR A 118 3.39 16.93 6.73
CA THR A 118 3.75 16.21 5.52
C THR A 118 3.71 17.16 4.34
N ARG A 119 4.78 17.17 3.56
CA ARG A 119 4.95 17.99 2.37
C ARG A 119 5.34 17.11 1.19
N THR A 120 4.89 17.48 0.00
CA THR A 120 5.44 16.99 -1.27
C THR A 120 5.88 18.19 -2.08
N ASN A 121 7.04 18.11 -2.73
CA ASN A 121 7.61 19.23 -3.49
C ASN A 121 7.54 20.59 -2.74
N ASN A 122 7.90 20.58 -1.46
CA ASN A 122 7.84 21.74 -0.55
C ASN A 122 6.44 22.34 -0.26
N THR A 123 5.36 21.73 -0.76
CA THR A 123 3.97 22.12 -0.50
C THR A 123 3.32 21.20 0.51
N LEU A 124 2.47 21.73 1.40
CA LEU A 124 1.71 20.91 2.34
C LEU A 124 0.79 19.96 1.57
N VAL A 125 0.81 18.69 1.95
CA VAL A 125 -0.06 17.70 1.32
C VAL A 125 -1.52 18.00 1.66
N ASN A 126 -2.37 18.03 0.64
CA ASN A 126 -3.80 18.16 0.77
C ASN A 126 -4.50 17.13 -0.14
N ASN A 127 -5.02 16.07 0.46
CA ASN A 127 -5.80 15.02 -0.22
C ASN A 127 -5.03 14.28 -1.33
N GLN A 128 -3.74 14.00 -1.10
CA GLN A 128 -2.98 13.07 -1.95
C GLN A 128 -3.02 11.66 -1.36
N TYR A 129 -2.75 10.65 -2.16
CA TYR A 129 -2.84 9.27 -1.70
C TYR A 129 -1.81 8.35 -2.34
N LEU A 130 -1.52 7.27 -1.62
CA LEU A 130 -0.98 6.05 -2.20
C LEU A 130 -2.11 5.05 -2.40
N GLU A 131 -2.16 4.43 -3.55
CA GLU A 131 -3.21 3.49 -3.91
C GLU A 131 -2.62 2.10 -4.12
N ILE A 132 -3.30 1.10 -3.58
CA ILE A 132 -3.04 -0.32 -3.82
C ILE A 132 -4.27 -0.88 -4.51
N ILE A 133 -4.08 -1.43 -5.71
CA ILE A 133 -5.16 -1.91 -6.58
C ILE A 133 -5.05 -3.42 -6.75
N ALA A 134 -6.19 -4.12 -6.68
CA ALA A 134 -6.28 -5.52 -7.05
C ALA A 134 -6.02 -5.74 -8.56
N PRO A 135 -5.46 -6.89 -8.97
CA PRO A 135 -5.27 -7.18 -10.39
C PRO A 135 -6.60 -7.18 -11.13
N ILE A 136 -6.56 -6.90 -12.44
CA ILE A 136 -7.74 -6.93 -13.32
C ILE A 136 -8.44 -8.30 -13.37
N SER A 137 -7.74 -9.37 -13.00
CA SER A 137 -8.25 -10.74 -12.91
C SER A 137 -9.01 -11.03 -11.61
N ALA A 138 -9.06 -10.09 -10.66
CA ALA A 138 -9.88 -10.23 -9.48
C ALA A 138 -11.38 -10.15 -9.85
N VAL A 139 -12.18 -11.07 -9.31
CA VAL A 139 -13.64 -11.12 -9.50
C VAL A 139 -14.31 -9.82 -9.08
N GLU A 140 -13.79 -9.18 -8.01
CA GLU A 140 -14.15 -7.83 -7.60
C GLU A 140 -12.92 -6.93 -7.63
N LYS A 141 -12.96 -5.87 -8.45
CA LYS A 141 -11.92 -4.85 -8.45
C LYS A 141 -12.04 -4.02 -7.18
N ASN A 142 -11.11 -4.25 -6.27
CA ASN A 142 -11.04 -3.55 -4.99
C ASN A 142 -9.71 -2.80 -4.89
N ALA A 143 -9.75 -1.62 -4.26
CA ALA A 143 -8.57 -0.83 -3.97
C ALA A 143 -8.56 -0.36 -2.51
N ARG A 144 -7.36 -0.03 -2.03
CA ARG A 144 -7.14 0.67 -0.76
C ARG A 144 -6.31 1.90 -1.03
N ARG A 145 -6.78 3.04 -0.53
CA ARG A 145 -6.02 4.30 -0.58
C ARG A 145 -5.55 4.67 0.81
N VAL A 146 -4.27 4.93 0.96
CA VAL A 146 -3.71 5.60 2.13
C VAL A 146 -3.69 7.09 1.79
N VAL A 147 -4.72 7.79 2.25
CA VAL A 147 -4.93 9.21 1.98
C VAL A 147 -4.21 10.05 3.02
N LEU A 148 -3.44 11.00 2.53
CA LEU A 148 -2.79 12.06 3.28
C LEU A 148 -3.65 13.33 3.13
N GLY A 149 -4.42 13.63 4.16
CA GLY A 149 -5.24 14.83 4.24
C GLY A 149 -4.44 16.05 4.73
N ALA A 150 -5.12 17.19 4.76
CA ALA A 150 -4.58 18.42 5.33
C ALA A 150 -4.10 18.18 6.78
N GLY A 151 -2.99 18.83 7.14
CA GLY A 151 -2.39 18.69 8.47
C GLY A 151 -1.85 17.29 8.76
N SER A 152 -1.42 16.55 7.73
CA SER A 152 -0.82 15.20 7.85
C SER A 152 -1.72 14.10 8.40
N ARG A 153 -3.04 14.30 8.39
CA ARG A 153 -3.97 13.24 8.81
C ARG A 153 -3.90 12.10 7.82
N ILE A 154 -3.73 10.88 8.31
CA ILE A 154 -3.69 9.68 7.46
C ILE A 154 -5.00 8.92 7.63
N ASN A 155 -5.64 8.55 6.53
CA ASN A 155 -6.85 7.72 6.53
C ASN A 155 -6.71 6.61 5.50
N ILE A 156 -7.15 5.40 5.83
CA ILE A 156 -7.23 4.29 4.88
C ILE A 156 -8.67 4.22 4.35
N GLN A 157 -8.84 4.46 3.05
CA GLN A 157 -10.12 4.36 2.36
C GLN A 157 -10.22 3.05 1.59
N LYS A 158 -11.37 2.37 1.74
CA LYS A 158 -11.76 1.24 0.90
C LYS A 158 -12.51 1.75 -0.33
N LEU A 159 -12.06 1.35 -1.51
CA LEU A 159 -12.78 1.61 -2.76
C LEU A 159 -13.18 0.28 -3.41
N SER A 160 -14.45 0.21 -3.81
CA SER A 160 -14.93 -0.75 -4.81
C SER A 160 -14.88 -0.06 -6.17
N LEU A 161 -14.10 -0.59 -7.10
CA LEU A 161 -14.08 -0.09 -8.46
C LEU A 161 -15.20 -0.81 -9.22
N GLN A 162 -16.24 -0.07 -9.60
CA GLN A 162 -17.26 -0.61 -10.49
C GLN A 162 -16.69 -0.77 -11.90
N GLN A 163 -17.15 -1.81 -12.61
CA GLN A 163 -16.69 -2.14 -13.97
C GLN A 163 -17.00 -1.01 -14.96
#